data_AF-A0A0F9B7N7-F1
#
_entry.id   AF-A0A0F9B7N7-F1
#
_cell.length_a   1.000
_cell.length_b   1.000
_cell.length_c   1.000
_cell.angle_alpha   90.00
_cell.angle_beta   90.00
_cell.angle_gamma   90.00
#
_symmetry.space_group_name_H-M   'P 1'
#
loop_
_entity.id
_entity.type
_entity.pdbx_description
1 polymer ?
#
loop_
_entity_poly.entity_id
_entity_poly.type
_entity_poly.pdbx_seq_one_letter_code
_entity_poly.pdbx_strand_id
1 'polypeptide(L)'
;LESSDPDILKAMNKKISVEDFVTQTRLMQSVGISTRTSLVFGYPQETPETINATINCCIENKMYPSVGFLLPQPGSAMYDYAIEKGIITDGEKYILGMGDRQDLFINLTSMSDKEFKDTVYNALKRCNKELNTKLSEDDLIKTKNKAI
;
A
#
# COMPACT_ATOMS: atom_id res chain seq x y z
N LEU A 1 6.51 0.56 -6.67
CA LEU A 1 6.03 1.86 -6.16
C LEU A 1 6.03 1.88 -4.63
N GLU A 2 5.28 0.99 -3.96
CA GLU A 2 4.96 1.03 -2.51
C GLU A 2 4.10 2.23 -2.09
N SER A 3 4.53 3.44 -2.43
CA SER A 3 3.78 4.69 -2.29
C SER A 3 4.22 5.68 -3.39
N SER A 4 3.36 6.63 -3.75
CA SER A 4 3.75 7.77 -4.59
C SER A 4 4.14 9.01 -3.78
N ASP A 5 4.04 8.96 -2.45
CA ASP A 5 4.42 10.07 -1.60
C ASP A 5 5.93 10.04 -1.28
N PRO A 6 6.69 11.11 -1.57
CA PRO A 6 8.14 11.15 -1.34
C PRO A 6 8.55 10.99 0.13
N ASP A 7 7.77 11.52 1.07
CA ASP A 7 8.09 11.44 2.50
C ASP A 7 7.84 10.02 3.03
N ILE A 8 6.80 9.35 2.55
CA ILE A 8 6.56 7.92 2.83
C ILE A 8 7.68 7.06 2.22
N LEU A 9 8.06 7.29 0.97
CA LEU A 9 9.17 6.56 0.33
C LEU A 9 10.49 6.74 1.09
N LYS A 10 10.75 7.96 1.58
CA LYS A 10 11.90 8.23 2.45
C LYS A 10 11.82 7.49 3.78
N ALA A 11 10.66 7.45 4.42
CA ALA A 11 10.42 6.68 5.65
C ALA A 11 10.60 5.16 5.44
N MET A 12 10.26 4.66 4.24
CA MET A 12 10.53 3.28 3.80
C MET A 12 12.00 3.01 3.47
N ASN A 13 12.89 4.02 3.53
CA ASN A 13 14.28 3.96 3.05
C ASN A 13 14.40 3.51 1.57
N LYS A 14 13.42 3.91 0.75
CA LYS A 14 13.42 3.62 -0.69
C LYS A 14 14.23 4.68 -1.43
N LYS A 15 15.15 4.23 -2.27
CA LYS A 15 16.02 5.08 -3.11
C LYS A 15 15.49 5.14 -4.55
N ILE A 16 14.20 5.43 -4.70
CA ILE A 16 13.52 5.52 -5.99
C ILE A 16 12.57 6.72 -5.97
N SER A 17 12.49 7.45 -7.08
CA SER A 17 11.49 8.50 -7.30
C SER A 17 10.24 7.96 -8.00
N VAL A 18 9.14 8.71 -7.92
CA VAL A 18 7.92 8.34 -8.67
C VAL A 18 8.18 8.43 -10.18
N GLU A 19 8.97 9.40 -10.60
CA GLU A 19 9.37 9.62 -11.99
C GLU A 19 10.16 8.44 -12.55
N ASP A 20 11.10 7.89 -11.77
CA ASP A 20 11.85 6.69 -12.14
C ASP A 20 10.90 5.49 -12.33
N PHE A 21 9.97 5.30 -11.39
CA PHE A 21 8.97 4.23 -11.46
C PHE A 21 8.10 4.35 -12.72
N VAL A 22 7.60 5.56 -13.01
CA VAL A 22 6.78 5.84 -14.21
C VAL A 22 7.58 5.58 -15.49
N THR A 23 8.82 6.07 -15.55
CA THR A 23 9.68 5.91 -16.73
C THR A 23 9.98 4.44 -17.00
N GLN A 24 10.39 3.69 -15.97
CA GLN A 24 10.67 2.26 -16.09
C GLN A 24 9.42 1.46 -16.49
N THR A 25 8.28 1.78 -15.88
CA THR A 25 7.00 1.12 -16.20
C THR A 25 6.63 1.30 -17.66
N ARG A 26 6.64 2.56 -18.15
CA ARG A 26 6.25 2.86 -19.53
C ARG A 26 7.21 2.25 -20.54
N LEU A 27 8.52 2.23 -20.23
CA LEU A 27 9.52 1.57 -21.07
C LEU A 27 9.24 0.07 -21.20
N MET A 28 9.03 -0.64 -20.10
CA MET A 28 8.71 -2.07 -20.10
C MET A 28 7.42 -2.36 -20.88
N GLN A 29 6.38 -1.54 -20.67
CA GLN A 29 5.12 -1.67 -21.40
C GLN A 29 5.29 -1.42 -22.91
N SER A 30 6.14 -0.47 -23.32
CA SER A 30 6.39 -0.16 -24.75
C SER A 30 6.97 -1.33 -25.54
N VAL A 31 7.65 -2.26 -24.86
CA VAL A 31 8.23 -3.47 -25.46
C VAL A 31 7.40 -4.73 -25.16
N GLY A 32 6.18 -4.57 -24.65
CA GLY A 32 5.24 -5.67 -24.39
C GLY A 32 5.54 -6.47 -23.11
N ILE A 33 6.37 -5.97 -22.20
CA ILE A 33 6.63 -6.63 -20.92
C ILE A 33 5.59 -6.17 -19.89
N SER A 34 4.84 -7.13 -19.35
CA SER A 34 3.85 -6.88 -18.30
C SER A 34 4.51 -6.38 -17.01
N THR A 35 3.99 -5.29 -16.47
CA THR A 35 4.46 -4.68 -15.22
C THR A 35 3.49 -4.95 -14.08
N ARG A 36 4.03 -5.13 -12.87
CA ARG A 36 3.26 -5.29 -11.63
C ARG A 36 3.86 -4.41 -10.56
N THR A 37 3.05 -3.94 -9.62
CA THR A 37 3.53 -3.22 -8.45
C THR A 37 2.82 -3.67 -7.19
N SER A 38 3.49 -3.52 -6.07
CA SER A 38 2.91 -3.60 -4.73
C SER A 38 2.78 -2.21 -4.13
N LEU A 39 1.81 -2.06 -3.23
CA LEU A 39 1.57 -0.89 -2.41
C LEU A 39 1.50 -1.29 -0.93
N VAL A 40 2.02 -0.42 -0.07
CA VAL A 40 1.95 -0.56 1.40
C VAL A 40 1.38 0.72 1.98
N PHE A 41 0.18 0.64 2.54
CA PHE A 41 -0.49 1.78 3.19
C PHE A 41 -0.36 1.72 4.71
N GLY A 42 -0.30 2.87 5.36
CA GLY A 42 -0.42 2.96 6.82
C GLY A 42 0.84 3.48 7.53
N TYR A 43 1.74 4.13 6.79
CA TYR A 43 2.81 4.92 7.39
C TYR A 43 2.25 6.11 8.18
N PRO A 44 2.97 6.65 9.17
CA PRO A 44 2.49 7.79 9.96
C PRO A 44 2.14 9.04 9.15
N GLN A 45 2.78 9.22 8.00
CA GLN A 45 2.54 10.33 7.06
C GLN A 45 1.33 10.08 6.14
N GLU A 46 0.75 8.89 6.14
CA GLU A 46 -0.33 8.53 5.23
C GLU A 46 -1.61 9.31 5.54
N THR A 47 -2.19 9.91 4.49
CA THR A 47 -3.45 10.65 4.51
C THR A 47 -4.38 10.17 3.39
N PRO A 48 -5.66 10.59 3.37
CA PRO A 48 -6.53 10.31 2.24
C PRO A 48 -5.98 10.81 0.91
N GLU A 49 -5.29 11.94 0.90
CA GLU A 49 -4.67 12.53 -0.29
C GLU A 49 -3.52 11.67 -0.81
N THR A 50 -2.63 11.19 0.06
CA THR A 50 -1.47 10.35 -0.33
C THR A 50 -1.92 8.99 -0.85
N ILE A 51 -2.96 8.39 -0.25
CA ILE A 51 -3.60 7.15 -0.72
C ILE A 51 -4.15 7.36 -2.14
N ASN A 52 -4.91 8.44 -2.35
CA ASN A 52 -5.50 8.74 -3.64
C ASN A 52 -4.47 9.06 -4.72
N ALA A 53 -3.42 9.81 -4.39
CA ALA A 53 -2.30 10.08 -5.30
C ALA A 53 -1.60 8.79 -5.73
N THR A 54 -1.36 7.88 -4.77
CA THR A 54 -0.72 6.59 -5.03
C THR A 54 -1.56 5.73 -5.96
N ILE A 55 -2.87 5.69 -5.76
CA ILE A 55 -3.78 4.97 -6.64
C ILE A 55 -3.90 5.63 -8.03
N ASN A 56 -3.89 6.97 -8.10
CA ASN A 56 -3.88 7.68 -9.39
C ASN A 56 -2.62 7.31 -10.20
N CYS A 57 -1.45 7.24 -9.56
CA CYS A 57 -0.21 6.80 -10.20
C CYS A 57 -0.36 5.39 -10.81
N CYS A 58 -1.03 4.46 -10.10
CA CYS A 58 -1.34 3.13 -10.63
C CYS A 58 -2.28 3.19 -11.85
N ILE A 59 -3.35 3.99 -11.78
CA ILE A 59 -4.33 4.14 -12.87
C ILE A 59 -3.66 4.72 -14.13
N GLU A 60 -2.91 5.81 -13.99
CA GLU A 60 -2.22 6.50 -15.09
C GLU A 60 -1.21 5.61 -15.80
N ASN A 61 -0.64 4.64 -15.08
CA ASN A 61 0.32 3.67 -15.63
C ASN A 61 -0.31 2.31 -15.93
N LYS A 62 -1.66 2.22 -15.94
CA LYS A 62 -2.43 1.03 -16.34
C LYS A 62 -2.05 -0.23 -15.58
N MET A 63 -1.84 -0.12 -14.27
CA MET A 63 -1.43 -1.24 -13.42
C MET A 63 -2.32 -1.35 -12.19
N TYR A 64 -2.95 -2.50 -12.02
CA TYR A 64 -3.64 -2.81 -10.76
C TYR A 64 -2.61 -3.30 -9.71
N PRO A 65 -2.55 -2.69 -8.52
CA PRO A 65 -1.55 -3.03 -7.51
C PRO A 65 -1.93 -4.27 -6.68
N SER A 66 -0.91 -4.95 -6.13
CA SER A 66 -1.12 -5.78 -4.94
C SER A 66 -1.01 -4.90 -3.70
N VAL A 67 -2.03 -4.92 -2.84
CA VAL A 67 -2.09 -4.01 -1.67
C VAL A 67 -1.84 -4.76 -0.38
N GLY A 68 -1.18 -4.11 0.58
CA GLY A 68 -1.14 -4.52 1.98
C GLY A 68 -1.11 -3.31 2.90
N PHE A 69 -1.47 -3.54 4.16
CA PHE A 69 -1.29 -2.59 5.24
C PHE A 69 0.10 -2.75 5.85
N LEU A 70 0.64 -1.65 6.39
CA LEU A 70 1.91 -1.63 7.08
C LEU A 70 1.86 -2.58 8.28
N LEU A 71 2.78 -3.53 8.29
CA LEU A 71 2.95 -4.49 9.38
C LEU A 71 4.38 -4.35 9.91
N PRO A 72 4.61 -3.47 10.89
CA PRO A 72 5.92 -3.24 11.50
C PRO A 72 6.54 -4.56 12.00
N GLN A 73 7.66 -4.95 11.41
CA GLN A 73 8.36 -6.17 11.80
C GLN A 73 9.42 -5.86 12.86
N PRO A 74 9.65 -6.74 13.85
CA PRO A 74 10.75 -6.59 14.79
C PRO A 74 12.07 -6.26 14.10
N GLY A 75 12.79 -5.25 14.60
CA GLY A 75 14.04 -4.75 14.01
C GLY A 75 13.87 -3.79 12.82
N SER A 76 12.64 -3.39 12.47
CA SER A 76 12.39 -2.29 11.53
C SER A 76 12.18 -0.96 12.26
N ALA A 77 12.56 0.15 11.61
CA ALA A 77 12.36 1.49 12.16
C ALA A 77 10.88 1.79 12.50
N MET A 78 9.93 1.21 11.77
CA MET A 78 8.50 1.39 12.07
C MET A 78 8.05 0.57 13.28
N TYR A 79 8.72 -0.52 13.61
CA TYR A 79 8.44 -1.27 14.82
C TYR A 79 8.94 -0.51 16.05
N ASP A 80 10.16 0.02 15.98
CA ASP A 80 10.73 0.87 17.03
C ASP A 80 9.83 2.10 17.25
N TYR A 81 9.41 2.77 16.16
CA TYR A 81 8.45 3.87 16.22
C TYR A 81 7.14 3.48 16.94
N ALA A 82 6.57 2.32 16.61
CA ALA A 82 5.31 1.87 17.20
C ALA A 82 5.45 1.53 18.70
N ILE A 83 6.60 1.01 19.12
CA ILE A 83 6.94 0.78 20.53
C ILE A 83 7.11 2.12 21.26
N GLU A 84 7.90 3.04 20.71
CA GLU A 84 8.17 4.37 21.29
C GLU A 84 6.89 5.20 21.48
N LYS A 85 5.93 5.08 20.56
CA LYS A 85 4.62 5.73 20.64
C LYS A 85 3.63 5.00 21.56
N GLY A 86 4.00 3.87 22.15
CA GLY A 86 3.12 3.07 22.99
C GLY A 86 1.96 2.44 22.23
N ILE A 87 2.06 2.32 20.90
CA ILE A 87 1.06 1.64 20.06
C ILE A 87 1.24 0.14 20.19
N ILE A 88 2.49 -0.34 20.14
CA ILE A 88 2.85 -1.70 20.55
C ILE A 88 3.32 -1.62 22.00
N THR A 89 2.55 -2.20 22.91
CA THR A 89 2.88 -2.22 24.35
C THR A 89 3.38 -3.58 24.83
N ASP A 90 3.04 -4.64 24.12
CA ASP A 90 3.45 -6.02 24.37
C ASP A 90 3.96 -6.62 23.07
N GLY A 91 5.28 -6.70 22.93
CA GLY A 91 5.94 -7.15 21.71
C GLY A 91 5.69 -8.63 21.41
N GLU A 92 5.63 -9.49 22.43
CA GLU A 92 5.38 -10.92 22.25
C GLU A 92 3.95 -11.16 21.78
N LYS A 93 2.97 -10.55 22.46
CA LYS A 93 1.56 -10.63 22.04
C LYS A 93 1.34 -10.06 20.65
N TYR A 94 2.02 -8.95 20.31
CA TYR A 94 1.98 -8.38 18.98
C TYR A 94 2.45 -9.39 17.95
N ILE A 95 3.65 -9.95 18.10
CA ILE A 95 4.25 -10.90 17.15
C ILE A 95 3.38 -12.15 16.99
N LEU A 96 2.90 -12.74 18.09
CA LEU A 96 2.05 -13.93 18.06
C LEU A 96 0.67 -13.67 17.45
N GLY A 97 0.18 -12.43 17.52
CA GLY A 97 -1.10 -12.00 16.94
C GLY A 97 -1.01 -11.53 15.50
N MET A 98 0.20 -11.33 14.96
CA MET A 98 0.39 -10.84 13.59
C MET A 98 -0.23 -11.80 12.56
N GLY A 99 -1.08 -11.26 11.70
CA GLY A 99 -1.77 -11.98 10.63
C GLY A 99 -1.19 -11.69 9.24
N ASP A 100 -2.06 -11.82 8.24
CA ASP A 100 -1.75 -11.49 6.85
C ASP A 100 -1.61 -9.96 6.68
N ARG A 101 -0.66 -9.51 5.84
CA ARG A 101 -0.47 -8.08 5.51
C ARG A 101 -1.70 -7.43 4.89
N GLN A 102 -2.65 -8.20 4.38
CA GLN A 102 -3.89 -7.72 3.79
C GLN A 102 -4.98 -7.46 4.83
N ASP A 103 -4.76 -7.87 6.08
CA ASP A 103 -5.63 -7.55 7.21
C ASP A 103 -5.07 -6.35 7.97
N LEU A 104 -5.90 -5.35 8.27
CA LEU A 104 -5.47 -4.23 9.09
C LEU A 104 -5.30 -4.71 10.54
N PHE A 105 -4.05 -4.92 10.94
CA PHE A 105 -3.69 -5.34 12.30
C PHE A 105 -3.27 -4.18 13.20
N ILE A 106 -2.63 -3.16 12.61
CA ILE A 106 -2.16 -1.97 13.32
C ILE A 106 -2.30 -0.77 12.38
N ASN A 107 -2.69 0.36 12.95
CA ASN A 107 -2.86 1.61 12.23
C ASN A 107 -1.95 2.67 12.85
N LEU A 108 -0.94 3.12 12.10
CA LEU A 108 -0.02 4.17 12.54
C LEU A 108 -0.39 5.55 12.00
N THR A 109 -1.45 5.65 11.20
CA THR A 109 -1.92 6.90 10.61
C THR A 109 -2.67 7.74 11.65
N SER A 110 -2.98 8.99 11.32
CA SER A 110 -3.87 9.82 12.14
C SER A 110 -5.36 9.52 11.93
N MET A 111 -5.72 8.71 10.93
CA MET A 111 -7.10 8.34 10.63
C MET A 111 -7.59 7.25 11.59
N SER A 112 -8.91 7.20 11.81
CA SER A 112 -9.50 6.03 12.46
C SER A 112 -9.36 4.78 11.58
N ASP A 113 -9.37 3.58 12.17
CA ASP A 113 -9.30 2.33 11.39
C ASP A 113 -10.40 2.23 10.33
N LYS A 114 -11.60 2.72 10.64
CA LYS A 114 -12.73 2.71 9.71
C LYS A 114 -12.45 3.64 8.53
N GLU A 115 -12.07 4.89 8.81
CA GLU A 115 -11.74 5.88 7.79
C GLU A 115 -10.59 5.42 6.90
N PHE A 116 -9.52 4.88 7.50
CA PHE A 116 -8.37 4.39 6.77
C PHE A 116 -8.75 3.24 5.83
N LYS A 117 -9.46 2.22 6.34
CA LYS A 117 -9.94 1.09 5.52
C LYS A 117 -10.87 1.53 4.41
N ASP A 118 -11.85 2.39 4.72
CA ASP A 118 -12.81 2.88 3.74
C ASP A 118 -12.11 3.69 2.64
N THR A 119 -11.11 4.49 3.01
CA THR A 119 -10.34 5.29 2.05
C THR A 119 -9.54 4.41 1.09
N VAL A 120 -8.81 3.42 1.61
CA VAL A 120 -8.09 2.44 0.78
C VAL A 120 -9.04 1.65 -0.10
N TYR A 121 -10.15 1.16 0.46
CA TYR A 121 -11.16 0.38 -0.27
C TYR A 121 -11.79 1.18 -1.42
N ASN A 122 -12.25 2.40 -1.14
CA ASN A 122 -12.88 3.25 -2.15
C ASN A 122 -11.90 3.63 -3.25
N ALA A 123 -10.64 3.90 -2.91
CA ALA A 123 -9.60 4.17 -3.90
C ALA A 123 -9.35 2.94 -4.79
N LEU A 124 -9.29 1.73 -4.22
CA LEU A 124 -9.12 0.49 -4.99
C LEU A 124 -10.34 0.15 -5.84
N LYS A 125 -11.55 0.43 -5.37
CA LYS A 125 -12.79 0.28 -6.14
C LYS A 125 -12.78 1.18 -7.37
N ARG A 126 -12.32 2.43 -7.21
CA ARG A 126 -12.10 3.37 -8.32
C ARG A 126 -11.05 2.82 -9.30
N CYS A 127 -9.90 2.36 -8.80
CA CYS A 127 -8.85 1.76 -9.62
C CYS A 127 -9.37 0.57 -10.46
N ASN A 128 -10.13 -0.32 -9.84
CA ASN A 128 -10.72 -1.50 -10.49
C ASN A 128 -11.65 -1.10 -11.64
N LYS A 129 -12.45 -0.04 -11.43
CA LYS A 129 -13.36 0.50 -12.45
C LYS A 129 -12.61 1.14 -13.61
N GLU A 130 -11.67 2.03 -13.32
CA GLU A 130 -10.91 2.77 -14.35
C GLU A 130 -10.02 1.85 -15.20
N LEU A 131 -9.47 0.80 -14.59
CA LEU A 131 -8.66 -0.21 -15.30
C LEU A 131 -9.50 -1.32 -15.94
N ASN A 132 -10.82 -1.30 -15.76
CA ASN A 132 -11.75 -2.31 -16.25
C ASN A 132 -11.31 -3.76 -15.90
N THR A 133 -10.82 -3.95 -14.67
CA THR A 133 -10.35 -5.25 -14.20
C THR A 133 -11.53 -6.14 -13.79
N LYS A 134 -11.37 -7.46 -13.91
CA LYS A 134 -12.41 -8.46 -13.59
C LYS A 134 -12.47 -8.85 -12.10
N LEU A 135 -11.93 -8.01 -11.21
CA LEU A 135 -11.91 -8.30 -9.78
C LEU A 135 -13.30 -7.98 -9.19
N SER A 136 -13.80 -8.88 -8.35
CA SER A 136 -14.98 -8.61 -7.53
C SER A 136 -14.61 -7.65 -6.40
N GLU A 137 -15.61 -6.95 -5.87
CA GLU A 137 -15.45 -6.01 -4.75
C GLU A 137 -14.79 -6.67 -3.51
N ASP A 138 -15.07 -7.95 -3.26
CA ASP A 138 -14.46 -8.71 -2.17
C ASP A 138 -12.97 -9.05 -2.37
N ASP A 139 -12.47 -8.94 -3.61
CA ASP A 139 -11.11 -9.34 -3.98
C ASP A 139 -10.19 -8.11 -4.22
N LEU A 140 -10.62 -6.89 -3.87
CA LEU A 140 -9.87 -5.66 -4.15
C LEU A 140 -8.57 -5.54 -3.32
N ILE A 141 -8.59 -6.01 -2.07
CA ILE A 141 -7.40 -6.05 -1.20
C ILE A 141 -6.77 -7.45 -1.25
N LYS A 142 -7.59 -8.49 -1.06
CA LYS A 142 -7.17 -9.89 -1.15
C LYS A 142 -7.36 -10.44 -2.55
N THR A 143 -6.50 -10.00 -3.47
CA THR A 143 -6.54 -10.48 -4.84
C THR A 143 -6.22 -11.98 -4.89
N LYS A 144 -7.24 -12.81 -5.06
CA LYS A 144 -7.05 -14.23 -5.41
C LYS A 144 -6.42 -14.29 -6.80
N ASN A 145 -5.61 -15.31 -7.09
CA ASN A 145 -4.99 -15.56 -8.40
C ASN A 145 -6.05 -15.79 -9.50
N LYS A 146 -6.79 -14.76 -9.86
CA LYS A 146 -7.64 -14.68 -11.04
C LYS A 146 -6.77 -14.02 -12.10
N ALA A 147 -6.41 -14.78 -13.13
CA ALA A 147 -5.63 -14.26 -14.25
C ALA A 147 -6.31 -12.99 -14.79
N ILE A 148 -5.60 -11.87 -14.70
CA ILE A 148 -5.95 -10.59 -15.32
C ILE A 148 -5.66 -10.71 -16.80
#